data_AF-A0A1X9MBG8-F1
#
_entry.id   AF-A0A1X9MBG8-F1
#
_cell.length_a   1.000
_cell.length_b   1.000
_cell.length_c   1.000
_cell.angle_alpha   90.00
_cell.angle_beta   90.00
_cell.angle_gamma   90.00
#
_symmetry.space_group_name_H-M   'P 1'
#
loop_
_entity.id
_entity.type
_entity.pdbx_description
1 polymer ?
#
loop_
_entity_poly.entity_id
_entity_poly.type
_entity_poly.pdbx_seq_one_letter_code
_entity_poly.pdbx_strand_id
1 'polypeptide(L)'
;MGKKTNYLYKIVTGLTVLLLWSLSVQYSEKTLAETNPITISTAPDSILFHIENMKPGDWTERAVTIQNRGAGNFTYNMEIVFKSGSKKLYNEFQLEVRDEKETIFYGKLEDLEGIPKRQLNAEHEEDLLFIIRFPSELGNDFQGLAFHTEFKFNAHQEEEVVNGGNQIQRPIDREGLRGGFKEGYILPVTATNSYNYLLIGIIVMLMGIFIYIYQNQKKRIIESK
;
A
#
# COMPACT_ATOMS: atom_id res chain seq x y z
N MET A 1 -47.33 28.31 30.79
CA MET A 1 -46.74 26.94 30.73
C MET A 1 -45.51 26.85 29.80
N GLY A 2 -44.66 27.89 29.69
CA GLY A 2 -43.68 28.01 28.59
C GLY A 2 -42.20 28.22 28.95
N LYS A 3 -41.84 28.31 30.24
CA LYS A 3 -40.43 28.50 30.65
C LYS A 3 -39.71 27.19 30.99
N LYS A 4 -40.41 26.22 31.59
CA LYS A 4 -39.83 24.91 31.97
C LYS A 4 -39.52 24.04 30.75
N THR A 5 -40.35 24.08 29.71
CA THR A 5 -40.16 23.32 28.45
C THR A 5 -38.94 23.80 27.66
N ASN A 6 -38.71 25.13 27.62
CA ASN A 6 -37.53 25.71 26.97
C ASN A 6 -36.22 25.38 27.72
N TYR A 7 -36.29 25.24 29.04
CA TYR A 7 -35.15 24.83 29.86
C TYR A 7 -34.81 23.34 29.63
N LEU A 8 -35.84 22.49 29.56
CA LEU A 8 -35.69 21.08 29.24
C LEU A 8 -35.05 20.86 27.86
N TYR A 9 -35.48 21.62 26.85
CA TYR A 9 -34.92 21.53 25.50
C TYR A 9 -33.42 21.87 25.47
N LYS A 10 -33.00 22.95 26.15
CA LYS A 10 -31.58 23.36 26.22
C LYS A 10 -30.71 22.31 26.89
N ILE A 11 -31.21 21.67 27.95
CA ILE A 11 -30.50 20.58 28.65
C ILE A 11 -30.32 19.39 27.73
N VAL A 12 -31.38 18.95 27.05
CA VAL A 12 -31.33 17.80 26.14
C VAL A 12 -30.36 18.07 24.98
N THR A 13 -30.40 19.26 24.37
CA THR A 13 -29.46 19.61 23.31
C THR A 13 -28.01 19.67 23.80
N GLY A 14 -27.77 20.20 25.00
CA GLY A 14 -26.43 20.22 25.60
C GLY A 14 -25.89 18.81 25.85
N LEU A 15 -26.74 17.91 26.36
CA LEU A 15 -26.40 16.51 26.58
C LEU A 15 -26.08 15.79 25.27
N THR A 16 -26.86 16.02 24.20
CA THR A 16 -26.57 15.41 22.89
C THR A 16 -25.26 15.90 22.28
N VAL A 17 -24.92 17.19 22.45
CA VAL A 17 -23.65 17.75 21.96
C VAL A 17 -22.48 17.17 22.75
N LEU A 18 -22.63 17.02 24.06
CA LEU A 18 -21.60 16.46 24.94
C LEU A 18 -21.38 14.95 24.67
N LEU A 19 -22.44 14.23 24.35
CA LEU A 19 -22.39 12.82 23.96
C LEU A 19 -21.72 12.65 22.58
N LEU A 20 -22.03 13.51 21.61
CA LEU A 20 -21.34 13.56 20.32
C LEU A 20 -19.87 13.94 20.45
N TRP A 21 -19.52 14.84 21.38
CA TRP A 21 -18.13 15.17 21.68
C TRP A 21 -17.38 14.00 22.32
N SER A 22 -18.03 13.27 23.24
CA SER A 22 -17.44 12.08 23.86
C SER A 22 -17.16 10.95 22.86
N LEU A 23 -18.01 10.78 21.84
CA LEU A 23 -17.80 9.82 20.75
C LEU A 23 -16.66 10.23 19.79
N SER A 24 -16.29 11.52 19.75
CA SER A 24 -15.13 11.99 18.97
C SER A 24 -13.80 11.78 19.69
N VAL A 25 -13.80 11.52 21.00
CA VAL A 25 -12.62 11.17 21.78
C VAL A 25 -12.45 9.65 21.78
N GLN A 26 -12.27 9.07 20.59
CA GLN A 26 -11.68 7.74 20.46
C GLN A 26 -10.36 7.89 19.71
N TYR A 27 -9.32 8.26 20.46
CA TYR A 27 -7.94 8.19 19.99
C TYR A 27 -7.24 7.01 20.64
N SER A 28 -7.18 5.93 19.87
CA SER A 28 -6.05 5.02 19.72
C SER A 28 -5.26 4.66 20.98
N GLU A 29 -5.71 3.63 21.72
CA GLU A 29 -4.77 2.83 22.50
C GLU A 29 -3.92 2.00 21.52
N LYS A 30 -2.66 2.41 21.28
CA LYS A 30 -1.63 1.50 20.79
C LYS A 30 -1.19 0.68 22.01
N THR A 31 -1.69 -0.55 22.12
CA THR A 31 -1.16 -1.54 23.07
C THR A 31 0.30 -1.79 22.72
N LEU A 32 1.19 -1.63 23.70
CA LEU A 32 2.62 -1.96 23.59
C LEU A 32 2.76 -3.48 23.60
N ALA A 33 2.44 -4.12 22.48
CA ALA A 33 2.88 -5.47 22.20
C ALA A 33 4.40 -5.42 21.95
N GLU A 34 5.09 -6.42 22.49
CA GLU A 34 6.51 -6.71 22.30
C GLU A 34 6.84 -6.62 20.80
N THR A 35 7.36 -5.47 20.40
CA THR A 35 7.45 -5.07 19.00
C THR A 35 8.81 -5.50 18.51
N ASN A 36 8.87 -6.55 17.70
CA ASN A 36 9.96 -6.65 16.74
C ASN A 36 9.90 -5.35 15.91
N PRO A 37 10.90 -4.45 16.01
CA PRO A 37 10.82 -3.14 15.37
C PRO A 37 10.84 -3.24 13.85
N ILE A 38 11.29 -4.38 13.32
CA ILE A 38 11.37 -4.70 11.90
C ILE A 38 10.20 -5.63 11.55
N THR A 39 9.38 -5.22 10.59
CA THR A 39 8.41 -6.09 9.94
C THR A 39 8.46 -5.80 8.44
N ILE A 40 9.19 -6.63 7.71
CA ILE A 40 9.26 -6.58 6.24
C ILE A 40 8.21 -7.51 5.63
N SER A 41 7.58 -7.08 4.55
CA SER A 41 6.68 -7.90 3.75
C SER A 41 6.84 -7.53 2.27
N THR A 42 6.66 -8.49 1.36
CA THR A 42 6.81 -8.30 -0.09
C THR A 42 5.58 -8.80 -0.84
N ALA A 43 5.12 -8.09 -1.88
CA ALA A 43 3.98 -8.49 -2.73
C ALA A 43 4.47 -8.62 -4.16
N PRO A 44 4.31 -9.77 -4.82
CA PRO A 44 3.91 -11.08 -4.25
C PRO A 44 4.96 -11.64 -3.27
N ASP A 45 4.56 -12.54 -2.37
CA ASP A 45 5.46 -13.17 -1.38
C ASP A 45 5.95 -14.57 -1.79
N SER A 46 5.41 -15.11 -2.89
CA SER A 46 5.59 -16.50 -3.31
C SER A 46 6.26 -16.63 -4.67
N ILE A 47 5.56 -16.29 -5.75
CA ILE A 47 6.05 -16.42 -7.13
C ILE A 47 6.04 -15.05 -7.79
N LEU A 48 7.24 -14.54 -8.09
CA LEU A 48 7.36 -13.31 -8.84
C LEU A 48 7.12 -13.55 -10.33
N PHE A 49 7.82 -14.52 -10.90
CA PHE A 49 7.74 -14.87 -12.32
C PHE A 49 7.42 -16.35 -12.49
N HIS A 50 6.32 -16.64 -13.18
CA HIS A 50 6.06 -17.95 -13.78
C HIS A 50 6.00 -17.76 -15.29
N ILE A 51 7.06 -18.16 -15.99
CA ILE A 51 7.22 -17.90 -17.42
C ILE A 51 7.38 -19.22 -18.14
N GLU A 52 6.50 -19.47 -19.09
CA GLU A 52 6.54 -20.65 -19.94
C GLU A 52 6.71 -20.23 -21.39
N ASN A 53 7.44 -21.03 -22.17
CA ASN A 53 7.60 -20.88 -23.62
C ASN A 53 8.11 -19.51 -24.09
N MET A 54 8.93 -18.84 -23.25
CA MET A 54 9.60 -17.60 -23.62
C MET A 54 10.57 -17.84 -24.79
N LYS A 55 10.54 -16.96 -25.79
CA LYS A 55 11.41 -17.03 -26.97
C LYS A 55 12.51 -15.97 -26.90
N PRO A 56 13.63 -16.17 -27.60
CA PRO A 56 14.63 -15.11 -27.77
C PRO A 56 13.98 -13.82 -28.29
N GLY A 57 14.25 -12.70 -27.59
CA GLY A 57 13.66 -11.39 -27.84
C GLY A 57 12.45 -11.05 -26.95
N ASP A 58 11.81 -12.04 -26.33
CA ASP A 58 10.70 -11.80 -25.41
C ASP A 58 11.17 -11.12 -24.12
N TRP A 59 10.24 -10.46 -23.45
CA TRP A 59 10.44 -9.88 -22.13
C TRP A 59 9.14 -9.92 -21.33
N THR A 60 9.25 -9.85 -20.01
CA THR A 60 8.10 -9.77 -19.10
C THR A 60 8.49 -8.93 -17.89
N GLU A 61 7.50 -8.27 -17.29
CA GLU A 61 7.72 -7.40 -16.15
C GLU A 61 6.77 -7.73 -15.00
N ARG A 62 7.24 -7.54 -13.78
CA ARG A 62 6.45 -7.73 -12.54
C ARG A 62 6.85 -6.67 -11.53
N ALA A 63 5.84 -6.08 -10.89
CA ALA A 63 6.04 -5.17 -9.78
C ALA A 63 6.16 -5.97 -8.48
N VAL A 64 7.11 -5.58 -7.63
CA VAL A 64 7.23 -6.03 -6.25
C VAL A 64 7.03 -4.84 -5.33
N THR A 65 6.05 -4.93 -4.45
CA THR A 65 5.87 -3.93 -3.38
C THR A 65 6.59 -4.41 -2.13
N ILE A 66 7.53 -3.63 -1.62
CA ILE A 66 8.20 -3.88 -0.34
C ILE A 66 7.57 -2.97 0.71
N GLN A 67 7.17 -3.53 1.85
CA GLN A 67 6.50 -2.82 2.93
C GLN A 67 7.29 -2.92 4.23
N ASN A 68 7.44 -1.79 4.91
CA ASN A 68 7.84 -1.72 6.30
C ASN A 68 6.61 -1.48 7.17
N ARG A 69 6.10 -2.55 7.77
CA ARG A 69 4.97 -2.50 8.71
C ARG A 69 5.42 -2.33 10.16
N GLY A 70 6.73 -2.26 10.38
CA GLY A 70 7.33 -2.06 11.69
C GLY A 70 7.28 -0.60 12.14
N ALA A 71 7.53 -0.40 13.43
CA ALA A 71 7.59 0.94 14.03
C ALA A 71 8.95 1.64 13.83
N GLY A 72 9.98 0.89 13.41
CA GLY A 72 11.32 1.41 13.13
C GLY A 72 11.63 1.45 11.63
N ASN A 73 12.48 2.38 11.22
CA ASN A 73 13.06 2.36 9.88
C ASN A 73 14.00 1.16 9.74
N PHE A 74 14.11 0.59 8.54
CA PHE A 74 15.13 -0.41 8.24
C PHE A 74 15.81 -0.11 6.90
N THR A 75 16.98 -0.72 6.71
CA THR A 75 17.59 -0.86 5.39
C THR A 75 17.39 -2.28 4.89
N TYR A 76 17.29 -2.45 3.58
CA TYR A 76 17.25 -3.77 2.96
C TYR A 76 18.11 -3.81 1.71
N ASN A 77 18.52 -5.01 1.35
CA ASN A 77 19.10 -5.32 0.06
C ASN A 77 18.36 -6.51 -0.56
N MET A 78 18.62 -6.75 -1.84
CA MET A 78 18.14 -7.94 -2.53
C MET A 78 19.34 -8.69 -3.13
N GLU A 79 19.30 -10.00 -2.99
CA GLU A 79 20.22 -10.95 -3.62
C GLU A 79 19.42 -11.94 -4.48
N ILE A 80 20.07 -12.49 -5.50
CA ILE A 80 19.49 -13.55 -6.34
C ILE A 80 20.20 -14.87 -6.07
N VAL A 81 19.43 -15.95 -5.93
CA VAL A 81 19.97 -17.27 -5.65
C VAL A 81 19.49 -18.25 -6.71
N PHE A 82 20.41 -18.72 -7.55
CA PHE A 82 20.16 -19.83 -8.46
C PHE A 82 19.82 -21.11 -7.66
N LYS A 83 18.69 -21.73 -7.96
CA LYS A 83 18.22 -22.94 -7.26
C LYS A 83 18.45 -24.20 -8.06
N SER A 84 18.04 -24.22 -9.34
CA SER A 84 18.11 -25.42 -10.17
C SER A 84 17.94 -25.12 -11.66
N GLY A 85 18.18 -26.14 -12.50
CA GLY A 85 18.01 -26.09 -13.95
C GLY A 85 19.29 -25.75 -14.71
N SER A 86 19.15 -25.10 -15.86
CA SER A 86 20.25 -24.79 -16.77
C SER A 86 20.99 -23.52 -16.34
N LYS A 87 22.21 -23.67 -15.82
CA LYS A 87 23.11 -22.52 -15.60
C LYS A 87 23.42 -21.79 -16.90
N LYS A 88 23.60 -22.52 -18.01
CA LYS A 88 23.81 -21.93 -19.34
C LYS A 88 22.69 -20.95 -19.70
N LEU A 89 21.42 -21.28 -19.40
CA LEU A 89 20.30 -20.38 -19.66
C LEU A 89 20.25 -19.23 -18.65
N TYR A 90 20.40 -19.53 -17.36
CA TYR A 90 20.41 -18.54 -16.28
C TYR A 90 21.44 -17.42 -16.53
N ASN A 91 22.66 -17.80 -16.91
CA ASN A 91 23.78 -16.88 -17.13
C ASN A 91 23.54 -15.89 -18.27
N GLU A 92 22.67 -16.22 -19.23
CA GLU A 92 22.40 -15.33 -20.36
C GLU A 92 21.15 -14.45 -20.16
N PHE A 93 20.24 -14.83 -19.26
CA PHE A 93 19.04 -14.03 -19.01
C PHE A 93 19.41 -12.66 -18.45
N GLN A 94 18.73 -11.62 -18.96
CA GLN A 94 18.92 -10.25 -18.53
C GLN A 94 17.85 -9.84 -17.54
N LEU A 95 18.25 -9.09 -16.53
CA LEU A 95 17.38 -8.49 -15.52
C LEU A 95 17.59 -6.98 -15.49
N GLU A 96 16.48 -6.26 -15.50
CA GLU A 96 16.39 -4.86 -15.16
C GLU A 96 15.58 -4.74 -13.87
N VAL A 97 16.10 -3.99 -12.90
CA VAL A 97 15.38 -3.58 -11.69
C VAL A 97 15.35 -2.07 -11.69
N ARG A 98 14.16 -1.48 -11.58
CA ARG A 98 13.99 -0.03 -11.51
C ARG A 98 12.92 0.36 -10.52
N ASP A 99 13.06 1.55 -9.95
CA ASP A 99 11.97 2.20 -9.24
C ASP A 99 11.28 3.23 -10.14
N GLU A 100 10.41 4.06 -9.58
CA GLU A 100 9.69 5.10 -10.33
C GLU A 100 10.63 6.19 -10.91
N LYS A 101 11.86 6.33 -10.42
CA LYS A 101 12.80 7.40 -10.81
C LYS A 101 13.97 6.91 -11.65
N GLU A 102 14.57 5.79 -11.29
CA GLU A 102 15.82 5.34 -11.90
C GLU A 102 15.92 3.81 -12.03
N THR A 103 16.79 3.39 -12.95
CA THR A 103 17.20 2.00 -13.10
C THR A 103 18.26 1.69 -12.04
N ILE A 104 17.90 0.81 -11.11
CA ILE A 104 18.74 0.37 -9.98
C ILE A 104 19.78 -0.64 -10.47
N PHE A 105 19.39 -1.51 -11.40
CA PHE A 105 20.25 -2.54 -11.97
C PHE A 105 19.83 -2.86 -13.41
N TYR A 106 20.82 -3.10 -14.27
CA TYR A 106 20.62 -3.63 -15.61
C TYR A 106 21.82 -4.51 -16.00
N GLY A 107 21.60 -5.80 -16.21
CA GLY A 107 22.67 -6.74 -16.50
C GLY A 107 22.18 -8.18 -16.62
N LYS A 108 23.11 -9.14 -16.67
CA LYS A 108 22.77 -10.56 -16.64
C LYS A 108 22.43 -11.00 -15.21
N LEU A 109 21.65 -12.07 -15.09
CA LEU A 109 21.36 -12.67 -13.77
C LEU A 109 22.61 -13.19 -13.06
N GLU A 110 23.62 -13.65 -13.82
CA GLU A 110 24.89 -14.11 -13.22
C GLU A 110 25.74 -12.98 -12.63
N ASP A 111 25.58 -11.76 -13.16
CA ASP A 111 26.35 -10.58 -12.74
C ASP A 111 25.75 -9.89 -11.51
N LEU A 112 24.53 -10.28 -11.11
CA LEU A 112 23.85 -9.67 -9.97
C LEU A 112 24.36 -10.28 -8.65
N GLU A 113 25.33 -9.62 -8.02
CA GLU A 113 25.73 -9.93 -6.64
C GLU A 113 24.71 -9.42 -5.61
N GLY A 114 23.99 -8.35 -5.96
CA GLY A 114 22.92 -7.75 -5.19
C GLY A 114 22.66 -6.31 -5.61
N ILE A 115 21.53 -5.74 -5.17
CA ILE A 115 21.26 -4.30 -5.38
C ILE A 115 21.86 -3.46 -4.25
N PRO A 116 22.16 -2.17 -4.51
CA PRO A 116 22.55 -1.23 -3.46
C PRO A 116 21.55 -1.24 -2.30
N LYS A 117 22.04 -1.09 -1.07
CA LYS A 117 21.19 -0.99 0.12
C LYS A 117 20.19 0.14 -0.04
N ARG A 118 18.94 -0.12 0.32
CA ARG A 118 17.82 0.85 0.27
C ARG A 118 17.23 1.03 1.66
N GLN A 119 16.74 2.23 1.96
CA GLN A 119 16.15 2.53 3.26
C GLN A 119 14.63 2.58 3.10
N LEU A 120 13.88 1.94 4.00
CA LEU A 120 12.42 2.02 4.01
C LEU A 120 11.93 2.53 5.37
N ASN A 121 11.25 3.68 5.36
CA ASN A 121 10.75 4.32 6.57
C ASN A 121 9.67 3.46 7.25
N ALA A 122 9.51 3.62 8.56
CA ALA A 122 8.46 2.98 9.33
C ALA A 122 7.07 3.28 8.73
N GLU A 123 6.20 2.27 8.66
CA GLU A 123 4.85 2.37 8.08
C GLU A 123 4.85 2.89 6.62
N HIS A 124 5.92 2.66 5.84
CA HIS A 124 6.01 3.01 4.41
C HIS A 124 6.22 1.80 3.50
N GLU A 125 5.94 1.99 2.22
CA GLU A 125 6.14 1.02 1.16
C GLU A 125 6.81 1.65 -0.07
N GLU A 126 7.42 0.82 -0.91
CA GLU A 126 7.90 1.21 -2.24
C GLU A 126 7.64 0.10 -3.25
N ASP A 127 7.56 0.47 -4.53
CA ASP A 127 7.45 -0.48 -5.63
C ASP A 127 8.76 -0.55 -6.42
N LEU A 128 9.19 -1.77 -6.71
CA LEU A 128 10.26 -2.08 -7.64
C LEU A 128 9.69 -2.82 -8.84
N LEU A 129 9.99 -2.36 -10.05
CA LEU A 129 9.65 -3.06 -11.28
C LEU A 129 10.83 -3.94 -11.70
N PHE A 130 10.57 -5.24 -11.79
CA PHE A 130 11.51 -6.24 -12.29
C PHE A 130 11.13 -6.56 -13.72
N ILE A 131 12.10 -6.49 -14.65
CA ILE A 131 11.91 -6.85 -16.05
C ILE A 131 12.92 -7.93 -16.39
N ILE A 132 12.43 -9.09 -16.81
CA ILE A 132 13.26 -10.19 -17.28
C ILE A 132 13.18 -10.25 -18.80
N ARG A 133 14.34 -10.36 -19.44
CA ARG A 133 14.46 -10.43 -20.91
C ARG A 133 15.25 -11.66 -21.33
N PHE A 134 14.74 -12.34 -22.36
CA PHE A 134 15.47 -13.38 -23.07
C PHE A 134 16.19 -12.68 -24.23
N PRO A 135 17.54 -12.58 -24.22
CA PRO A 135 18.25 -11.90 -25.30
C PRO A 135 17.98 -12.51 -26.67
N SER A 136 17.80 -11.66 -27.68
CA SER A 136 17.45 -12.07 -29.05
C SER A 136 18.58 -12.76 -29.80
N GLU A 137 19.82 -12.58 -29.34
CA GLU A 137 21.02 -13.20 -29.92
C GLU A 137 21.16 -14.69 -29.59
N LEU A 138 20.35 -15.20 -28.66
CA LEU A 138 20.36 -16.59 -28.25
C LEU A 138 19.58 -17.45 -29.23
N GLY A 139 20.21 -18.51 -29.73
CA GLY A 139 19.63 -19.41 -30.73
C GLY A 139 18.87 -20.60 -30.15
N ASN A 140 18.59 -21.58 -31.01
CA ASN A 140 17.85 -22.81 -30.66
C ASN A 140 18.55 -23.67 -29.60
N ASP A 141 19.83 -23.45 -29.33
CA ASP A 141 20.61 -24.15 -28.30
C ASP A 141 20.07 -23.96 -26.88
N PHE A 142 19.19 -22.98 -26.69
CA PHE A 142 18.55 -22.66 -25.42
C PHE A 142 17.10 -23.18 -25.34
N GLN A 143 16.59 -23.78 -26.41
CA GLN A 143 15.22 -24.28 -26.48
C GLN A 143 15.01 -25.46 -25.52
N GLY A 144 13.91 -25.44 -24.76
CA GLY A 144 13.55 -26.50 -23.80
C GLY A 144 14.36 -26.47 -22.50
N LEU A 145 15.29 -25.53 -22.35
CA LEU A 145 15.98 -25.29 -21.09
C LEU A 145 15.08 -24.49 -20.15
N ALA A 146 15.21 -24.75 -18.86
CA ALA A 146 14.53 -24.02 -17.79
C ALA A 146 15.51 -23.79 -16.63
N PHE A 147 15.27 -22.74 -15.85
CA PHE A 147 15.96 -22.52 -14.59
C PHE A 147 14.98 -22.03 -13.53
N HIS A 148 15.37 -22.21 -12.27
CA HIS A 148 14.64 -21.69 -11.12
C HIS A 148 15.60 -20.83 -10.28
N THR A 149 15.12 -19.66 -9.88
CA THR A 149 15.88 -18.69 -9.10
C THR A 149 14.98 -18.04 -8.05
N GLU A 150 15.57 -17.66 -6.93
CA GLU A 150 14.89 -16.95 -5.84
C GLU A 150 15.45 -15.54 -5.70
N PHE A 151 14.56 -14.55 -5.55
CA PHE A 151 14.92 -13.19 -5.13
C PHE A 151 14.72 -13.11 -3.62
N LYS A 152 15.79 -12.84 -2.88
CA LYS A 152 15.74 -12.73 -1.42
C LYS A 152 15.95 -11.30 -0.99
N PHE A 153 15.03 -10.79 -0.17
CA PHE A 153 15.11 -9.46 0.41
C PHE A 153 15.51 -9.60 1.89
N ASN A 154 16.66 -9.03 2.26
CA ASN A 154 17.17 -9.11 3.63
C ASN A 154 17.09 -7.73 4.29
N ALA A 155 16.26 -7.59 5.33
CA ALA A 155 16.10 -6.36 6.09
C ALA A 155 16.99 -6.33 7.33
N HIS A 156 17.65 -5.20 7.56
CA HIS A 156 18.53 -4.94 8.68
C HIS A 156 18.17 -3.59 9.30
N GLN A 157 18.15 -3.52 10.63
CA GLN A 157 18.03 -2.24 11.32
C GLN A 157 19.43 -1.65 11.47
N GLU A 158 19.69 -0.56 10.77
CA GLU A 158 20.93 0.21 10.92
C GLU A 158 20.67 1.39 11.87
N GLU A 159 21.60 1.60 12.81
CA GLU A 159 21.57 2.74 13.75
C GLU A 159 21.95 4.06 13.06
N GLU A 160 22.64 3.98 11.91
CA GLU A 160 23.05 5.14 11.13
C GLU A 160 22.03 5.47 10.03
N VAL A 161 21.69 6.75 9.91
CA VAL A 161 20.86 7.26 8.83
C VAL A 161 21.69 7.24 7.55
N VAL A 162 21.61 6.14 6.79
CA VAL A 162 21.98 6.18 5.38
C VAL A 162 21.03 7.19 4.73
N ASN A 163 21.55 8.33 4.27
CA ASN A 163 20.75 9.26 3.49
C ASN A 163 20.27 8.52 2.23
N GLY A 164 19.04 7.99 2.27
CA GLY A 164 18.35 7.36 1.16
C GLY A 164 18.06 8.40 0.08
N GLY A 165 19.11 8.81 -0.64
CA GLY A 165 19.00 9.74 -1.74
C GLY A 165 18.09 9.15 -2.81
N ASN A 166 17.11 9.93 -3.23
CA ASN A 166 16.23 9.72 -4.38
C ASN A 166 15.19 8.60 -4.35
N GLN A 167 14.96 7.84 -3.28
CA GLN A 167 13.93 6.78 -3.29
C GLN A 167 12.49 7.36 -3.24
N ILE A 168 11.52 6.75 -3.94
CA ILE A 168 10.09 7.09 -3.77
C ILE A 168 9.46 6.05 -2.85
N GLN A 169 8.96 6.53 -1.71
CA GLN A 169 8.27 5.72 -0.71
C GLN A 169 6.91 6.35 -0.43
N ARG A 170 5.92 5.53 -0.11
CA ARG A 170 4.54 5.95 0.14
C ARG A 170 4.10 5.46 1.52
N PRO A 171 3.38 6.27 2.31
CA PRO A 171 2.89 5.83 3.61
C PRO A 171 1.80 4.76 3.43
N ILE A 172 1.84 3.72 4.26
CA ILE A 172 0.80 2.69 4.34
C ILE A 172 -0.38 3.28 5.11
N ASP A 173 -1.60 3.10 4.60
CA ASP A 173 -2.80 3.60 5.28
C ASP A 173 -3.16 2.78 6.53
N ARG A 174 -3.97 3.37 7.41
CA ARG A 174 -4.37 2.72 8.68
C ARG A 174 -5.14 1.42 8.47
N GLU A 175 -5.86 1.30 7.36
CA GLU A 175 -6.59 0.09 7.00
C GLU A 175 -5.64 -1.00 6.52
N GLY A 176 -4.63 -0.66 5.72
CA GLY A 176 -3.57 -1.55 5.25
C GLY A 176 -2.64 -2.04 6.36
N LEU A 177 -2.38 -1.22 7.38
CA LEU A 177 -1.63 -1.63 8.57
C LEU A 177 -2.41 -2.59 9.48
N ARG A 178 -3.74 -2.45 9.56
CA ARG A 178 -4.63 -3.31 10.38
C ARG A 178 -5.09 -4.56 9.64
N GLY A 179 -5.20 -4.48 8.31
CA GLY A 179 -5.55 -5.59 7.44
C GLY A 179 -4.35 -6.49 7.18
N GLY A 180 -4.62 -7.77 6.94
CA GLY A 180 -3.63 -8.70 6.40
C GLY A 180 -3.13 -8.26 5.03
N PHE A 181 -2.00 -8.84 4.63
CA PHE A 181 -1.38 -8.59 3.34
C PHE A 181 -2.35 -8.87 2.19
N LYS A 182 -2.54 -7.92 1.26
CA LYS A 182 -3.40 -8.11 0.09
C LYS A 182 -2.54 -8.21 -1.17
N GLU A 183 -2.44 -9.40 -1.74
CA GLU A 183 -1.86 -9.59 -3.07
C GLU A 183 -2.70 -8.84 -4.12
N GLY A 184 -2.04 -8.08 -5.00
CA GLY A 184 -2.68 -7.50 -6.20
C GLY A 184 -3.39 -6.16 -6.04
N TYR A 185 -3.23 -5.43 -4.92
CA TYR A 185 -3.74 -4.06 -4.81
C TYR A 185 -2.70 -3.04 -5.26
N ILE A 186 -2.64 -2.74 -6.55
CA ILE A 186 -2.01 -1.48 -7.00
C ILE A 186 -2.79 -0.87 -8.17
N LEU A 187 -4.00 -0.44 -7.85
CA LEU A 187 -4.50 0.84 -8.34
C LEU A 187 -4.51 1.78 -7.14
N PRO A 188 -4.17 3.07 -7.30
CA PRO A 188 -4.27 4.01 -6.18
C PRO A 188 -5.69 3.96 -5.63
N VAL A 189 -5.81 3.82 -4.30
CA VAL A 189 -7.09 3.75 -3.57
C VAL A 189 -7.79 5.11 -3.64
N THR A 190 -8.30 5.45 -4.82
CA THR A 190 -8.99 6.71 -5.12
C THR A 190 -10.51 6.58 -4.95
N ALA A 191 -11.02 5.34 -4.87
CA ALA A 191 -12.45 5.08 -4.83
C ALA A 191 -13.01 5.10 -3.39
N THR A 192 -12.37 4.41 -2.44
CA THR A 192 -12.95 4.15 -1.11
C THR A 192 -13.20 5.43 -0.31
N ASN A 193 -12.28 6.40 -0.34
CA ASN A 193 -12.46 7.67 0.38
C ASN A 193 -13.50 8.58 -0.31
N SER A 194 -13.61 8.54 -1.63
CA SER A 194 -14.59 9.32 -2.40
C SER A 194 -16.03 8.96 -2.07
N TYR A 195 -16.32 7.66 -1.84
CA TYR A 195 -17.66 7.19 -1.45
C TYR A 195 -18.08 7.69 -0.06
N ASN A 196 -17.16 7.80 0.89
CA ASN A 196 -17.47 8.32 2.23
C ASN A 196 -17.88 9.80 2.19
N TYR A 197 -17.18 10.63 1.40
CA TYR A 197 -17.56 12.04 1.24
C TYR A 197 -18.89 12.20 0.49
N LEU A 198 -19.15 11.36 -0.51
CA LEU A 198 -20.42 11.35 -1.24
C LEU A 198 -21.59 10.93 -0.34
N LEU A 199 -21.40 9.93 0.52
CA LEU A 199 -22.39 9.47 1.49
C LEU A 199 -22.71 10.57 2.52
N ILE A 200 -21.69 11.25 3.05
CA ILE A 200 -21.88 12.41 3.95
C ILE A 200 -22.66 13.51 3.23
N GLY A 201 -22.34 13.81 1.97
CA GLY A 201 -23.06 14.80 1.16
C GLY A 201 -24.55 14.48 0.99
N ILE A 202 -24.88 13.21 0.72
CA ILE A 202 -26.27 12.74 0.61
C ILE A 202 -27.02 12.92 1.94
N ILE A 203 -26.39 12.56 3.06
CA ILE A 203 -26.99 12.69 4.40
C ILE A 203 -27.29 14.16 4.72
N VAL A 204 -26.36 15.08 4.43
CA VAL A 204 -26.54 16.52 4.65
C VAL A 204 -27.65 17.08 3.76
N MET A 205 -27.71 16.67 2.49
CA MET A 205 -28.76 17.09 1.55
C MET A 205 -30.15 16.64 2.02
N LEU A 206 -30.29 15.39 2.47
CA LEU A 206 -31.55 14.85 3.00
C LEU A 206 -32.01 15.57 4.28
N MET A 207 -31.09 15.88 5.19
CA MET A 207 -31.42 16.69 6.38
C MET A 207 -31.91 18.08 6.00
N GLY A 208 -31.27 18.74 5.02
CA GLY A 208 -31.69 20.05 4.53
C GLY A 208 -33.10 20.04 3.94
N ILE A 209 -33.42 19.03 3.12
CA ILE A 209 -34.76 18.84 2.54
C ILE A 209 -35.79 18.62 3.65
N PHE A 210 -35.47 17.77 4.63
CA PHE A 210 -36.37 17.48 5.74
C PHE A 210 -36.70 18.75 6.56
N ILE A 211 -35.68 19.55 6.88
CA ILE A 211 -35.85 20.83 7.59
C ILE A 211 -36.71 21.80 6.77
N TYR A 212 -36.47 21.90 5.45
CA TYR A 212 -37.23 22.78 4.57
C TYR A 212 -38.72 22.39 4.52
N ILE A 213 -39.02 21.09 4.38
CA ILE A 213 -40.40 20.59 4.37
C ILE A 213 -41.07 20.87 5.72
N TYR A 214 -40.39 20.60 6.83
CA TYR A 214 -40.92 20.84 8.17
C TYR A 214 -41.24 22.32 8.41
N GLN A 215 -40.37 23.24 7.98
CA GLN A 215 -40.63 24.68 8.09
C GLN A 215 -41.81 25.13 7.25
N ASN A 216 -41.94 24.63 6.02
CA ASN A 216 -43.07 24.99 5.15
C ASN A 216 -44.40 24.45 5.66
N GLN A 217 -44.43 23.25 6.23
CA GLN A 217 -45.64 22.72 6.87
C GLN A 217 -46.03 23.56 8.11
N LYS A 218 -45.06 23.95 8.92
CA LYS A 218 -45.31 24.78 10.11
C LYS A 218 -45.84 26.18 9.74
N LYS A 219 -45.34 26.81 8.68
CA LYS A 219 -45.86 28.10 8.19
C LYS A 219 -47.32 27.99 7.75
N ARG A 220 -47.68 26.95 6.98
CA ARG A 220 -49.06 26.73 6.51
C ARG A 220 -50.06 26.50 7.65
N ILE A 221 -49.64 25.82 8.72
CA ILE A 221 -50.50 25.60 9.90
C ILE A 221 -50.73 26.90 10.70
N ILE A 222 -49.79 27.85 10.63
CA ILE A 222 -49.91 29.14 11.33
C ILE A 222 -50.77 30.12 10.53
N GLU A 223 -50.74 30.07 9.19
CA GLU A 223 -51.57 30.92 8.32
C GLU A 223 -53.03 30.46 8.20
N SER A 224 -53.35 29.21 8.57
CA SER A 224 -54.72 28.69 8.57
C SER A 224 -55.46 28.89 9.91
N LYS A 225 -54.95 29.76 10.79
CA LYS A 225 -55.48 30.00 12.14
C LYS A 225 -55.61 31.49 12.41
#